data_AF-A0A1Q3FQ72-F1
#
_entry.id   AF-A0A1Q3FQ72-F1
#
_cell.length_a   1.000
_cell.length_b   1.000
_cell.length_c   1.000
_cell.angle_alpha   90.00
_cell.angle_beta   90.00
_cell.angle_gamma   90.00
#
_symmetry.space_group_name_H-M   'P 1'
#
loop_
_entity.id
_entity.type
_entity.pdbx_description
1 polymer ?
#
loop_
_entity_poly.entity_id
_entity_poly.type
_entity_poly.pdbx_seq_one_letter_code
_entity_poly.pdbx_strand_id
1 'polypeptide(L)'
;MNKILVLVSAVALFGASHATPYGLYGENALRGQSRLAMQEALLTFRSTCEEVSGSDAGYRKTISSLTPAIQCLAENVDTLQFSIDLADGSDTAEARQQIIDKYCPAFNESVACFDDVLEGVAMCGNDKVSTIKTMYKKMIHNMIDLMCKNNGQLLLEARTPEFRTCIQHVKENVKQCRISEIIRTRPISQFGEEGCSELKRSKKCIHEQISSCTTTAYEDIFNAIYDPMAETANCKLNVQSEFSENDI
;
A
#
# COMPACT_ATOMS: atom_id res chain seq x y z
N MET A 1 -2.31 11.36 -18.82
CA MET A 1 -2.60 10.22 -17.93
C MET A 1 -1.87 10.47 -16.63
N ASN A 2 -2.60 10.75 -15.54
CA ASN A 2 -2.02 11.24 -14.29
C ASN A 2 -1.33 10.09 -13.53
N LYS A 3 0.00 10.00 -13.63
CA LYS A 3 0.83 8.93 -13.04
C LYS A 3 0.89 8.99 -11.49
N ILE A 4 0.38 10.08 -10.92
CA ILE A 4 0.15 10.34 -9.49
C ILE A 4 -0.91 9.41 -8.91
N LEU A 5 -1.80 8.89 -9.77
CA LEU A 5 -2.78 7.88 -9.39
C LEU A 5 -2.08 6.63 -8.86
N VAL A 6 -0.84 6.31 -9.25
CA VAL A 6 -0.12 5.10 -8.78
C VAL A 6 0.31 5.22 -7.32
N LEU A 7 0.69 6.41 -6.85
CA LEU A 7 1.06 6.70 -5.46
C LEU A 7 -0.16 6.67 -4.53
N VAL A 8 -1.25 7.33 -4.96
CA VAL A 8 -2.52 7.30 -4.23
C VAL A 8 -3.14 5.90 -4.31
N SER A 9 -2.93 5.16 -5.41
CA SER A 9 -3.32 3.75 -5.49
C SER A 9 -2.49 2.90 -4.54
N ALA A 10 -1.16 3.06 -4.45
CA ALA A 10 -0.32 2.29 -3.51
C ALA A 10 -0.75 2.50 -2.05
N VAL A 11 -1.10 3.73 -1.66
CA VAL A 11 -1.59 4.03 -0.30
C VAL A 11 -3.07 3.63 -0.12
N ALA A 12 -3.93 3.79 -1.13
CA ALA A 12 -5.33 3.34 -1.10
C ALA A 12 -5.48 1.81 -1.18
N LEU A 13 -4.51 1.12 -1.78
CA LEU A 13 -4.42 -0.35 -1.83
C LEU A 13 -4.17 -0.95 -0.46
N PHE A 14 -3.55 -0.20 0.47
CA PHE A 14 -3.29 -0.65 1.83
C PHE A 14 -4.16 0.03 2.90
N GLY A 15 -4.63 1.26 2.68
CA GLY A 15 -5.61 1.93 3.55
C GLY A 15 -6.97 1.20 3.61
N ALA A 16 -7.25 0.34 2.64
CA ALA A 16 -8.40 -0.58 2.65
C ALA A 16 -8.10 -1.95 3.28
N SER A 17 -6.87 -2.21 3.76
CA SER A 17 -6.44 -3.52 4.28
C SER A 17 -6.93 -3.84 5.70
N HIS A 18 -7.67 -2.95 6.36
CA HIS A 18 -8.40 -3.25 7.60
C HIS A 18 -9.92 -3.23 7.40
N ALA A 19 -10.35 -3.28 6.14
CA ALA A 19 -11.74 -3.42 5.72
C ALA A 19 -11.91 -4.52 4.64
N THR A 20 -11.01 -5.50 4.60
CA THR A 20 -10.78 -6.45 3.48
C THR A 20 -12.02 -7.22 3.00
N PRO A 21 -12.12 -7.59 1.70
CA PRO A 21 -11.04 -8.09 0.85
C PRO A 21 -10.87 -7.39 -0.52
N TYR A 22 -9.65 -7.47 -1.05
CA TYR A 22 -9.21 -7.22 -2.42
C TYR A 22 -10.31 -6.91 -3.45
N GLY A 23 -10.51 -5.62 -3.73
CA GLY A 23 -11.49 -5.17 -4.70
C GLY A 23 -11.21 -3.75 -5.19
N LEU A 24 -10.08 -3.52 -5.85
CA LEU A 24 -9.91 -2.31 -6.67
C LEU A 24 -9.08 -2.62 -7.92
N TYR A 25 -9.55 -3.54 -8.75
CA TYR A 25 -8.73 -3.94 -9.89
C TYR A 25 -9.50 -4.64 -11.03
N GLY A 26 -9.92 -3.84 -12.03
CA GLY A 26 -10.15 -4.21 -13.44
C GLY A 26 -9.68 -3.04 -14.31
N GLU A 27 -8.54 -3.17 -15.00
CA GLU A 27 -8.40 -3.35 -16.47
C GLU A 27 -8.46 -2.04 -17.29
N ASN A 28 -7.63 -1.99 -18.34
CA ASN A 28 -7.47 -0.86 -19.24
C ASN A 28 -8.68 -0.74 -20.17
N ALA A 29 -9.54 0.28 -19.97
CA ALA A 29 -10.29 0.93 -21.05
C ALA A 29 -10.77 2.32 -20.57
N LEU A 30 -10.38 3.36 -21.32
CA LEU A 30 -10.59 4.77 -21.02
C LEU A 30 -12.06 5.10 -20.63
N ARG A 31 -12.21 5.75 -19.46
CA ARG A 31 -13.35 6.55 -18.97
C ARG A 31 -14.64 5.88 -18.46
N GLY A 32 -15.00 4.66 -18.87
CA GLY A 32 -16.32 4.07 -18.53
C GLY A 32 -16.38 3.16 -17.29
N GLN A 33 -15.48 2.19 -17.17
CA GLN A 33 -15.56 1.10 -16.19
C GLN A 33 -14.98 1.42 -14.80
N SER A 34 -14.08 2.41 -14.70
CA SER A 34 -13.41 2.78 -13.44
C SER A 34 -14.36 3.28 -12.34
N ARG A 35 -15.52 3.85 -12.71
CA ARG A 35 -16.50 4.35 -11.74
C ARG A 35 -17.20 3.23 -10.97
N LEU A 36 -17.50 2.11 -11.64
CA LEU A 36 -18.20 0.98 -11.02
C LEU A 36 -17.30 0.27 -9.99
N ALA A 37 -16.06 -0.02 -10.35
CA ALA A 37 -15.09 -0.62 -9.42
C ALA A 37 -14.80 0.28 -8.21
N MET A 38 -14.71 1.60 -8.43
CA MET A 38 -14.55 2.56 -7.33
C MET A 38 -15.78 2.63 -6.42
N GLN A 39 -16.99 2.56 -6.99
CA GLN A 39 -18.23 2.50 -6.22
C GLN A 39 -18.30 1.22 -5.38
N GLU A 40 -17.99 0.06 -5.96
CA GLU A 40 -17.95 -1.21 -5.26
C GLU A 40 -16.95 -1.19 -4.09
N ALA A 41 -15.74 -0.66 -4.31
CA ALA A 41 -14.74 -0.52 -3.26
C ALA A 41 -15.20 0.39 -2.11
N LEU A 42 -15.84 1.51 -2.43
CA LEU A 42 -16.38 2.44 -1.43
C LEU A 42 -17.52 1.81 -0.63
N LEU A 43 -18.36 1.00 -1.28
CA LEU A 43 -19.44 0.26 -0.62
C LEU A 43 -18.88 -0.83 0.30
N THR A 44 -17.89 -1.59 -0.16
CA THR A 44 -17.21 -2.60 0.65
C THR A 44 -16.51 -1.96 1.85
N PHE A 45 -15.75 -0.89 1.65
CA PHE A 45 -15.09 -0.16 2.73
C PHE A 45 -16.10 0.33 3.78
N ARG A 46 -17.21 0.90 3.33
CA ARG A 46 -18.31 1.30 4.22
C ARG A 46 -18.87 0.12 4.99
N SER A 47 -19.25 -0.96 4.29
CA SER A 47 -19.86 -2.14 4.89
C SER A 47 -18.97 -2.77 5.95
N THR A 48 -17.67 -2.90 5.67
CA THR A 48 -16.75 -3.50 6.65
C THR A 48 -16.45 -2.57 7.81
N CYS A 49 -16.36 -1.26 7.56
CA CYS A 49 -16.26 -0.27 8.64
C CYS A 49 -17.46 -0.37 9.60
N GLU A 50 -18.68 -0.46 9.06
CA GLU A 50 -19.90 -0.65 9.84
C GLU A 50 -19.92 -2.02 10.56
N GLU A 51 -19.52 -3.10 9.89
CA GLU A 51 -19.47 -4.46 10.48
C GLU A 51 -18.50 -4.55 11.66
N VAL A 52 -17.33 -3.93 11.56
CA VAL A 52 -16.26 -4.05 12.57
C VAL A 52 -16.43 -3.05 13.71
N SER A 53 -16.75 -1.80 13.41
CA SER A 53 -16.85 -0.72 14.41
C SER A 53 -18.27 -0.49 14.95
N GLY A 54 -19.29 -1.02 14.27
CA GLY A 54 -20.69 -0.72 14.54
C GLY A 54 -21.14 0.66 14.05
N SER A 55 -20.33 1.39 13.27
CA SER A 55 -20.63 2.75 12.81
C SER A 55 -20.03 3.06 11.43
N ASP A 56 -20.66 3.97 10.69
CA ASP A 56 -20.13 4.54 9.44
C ASP A 56 -19.33 5.84 9.68
N ALA A 57 -19.10 6.24 10.93
CA ALA A 57 -18.38 7.48 11.26
C ALA A 57 -16.96 7.52 10.69
N GLY A 58 -16.21 6.41 10.80
CA GLY A 58 -14.86 6.29 10.22
C GLY A 58 -14.88 6.39 8.70
N TYR A 59 -15.84 5.73 8.05
CA TYR A 59 -16.06 5.84 6.62
C TYR A 59 -16.31 7.30 6.19
N ARG A 60 -17.26 7.99 6.83
CA ARG A 60 -17.58 9.39 6.50
C ARG A 60 -16.39 10.31 6.69
N LYS A 61 -15.66 10.19 7.82
CA LYS A 61 -14.46 11.00 8.08
C LYS A 61 -13.39 10.74 7.02
N THR A 62 -13.17 9.48 6.64
CA THR A 62 -12.21 9.12 5.59
C THR A 62 -12.56 9.84 4.29
N ILE A 63 -13.79 9.69 3.79
CA ILE A 63 -14.21 10.25 2.51
C ILE A 63 -14.21 11.79 2.51
N SER A 64 -14.69 12.43 3.58
CA SER A 64 -14.69 13.89 3.67
C SER A 64 -13.28 14.49 3.74
N SER A 65 -12.30 13.72 4.24
CA SER A 65 -10.92 14.17 4.42
C SER A 65 -10.04 13.95 3.19
N LEU A 66 -10.48 13.15 2.20
CA LEU A 66 -9.70 12.88 0.99
C LEU A 66 -9.44 14.14 0.16
N THR A 67 -10.44 14.98 -0.07
CA THR A 67 -10.27 16.20 -0.88
C THR A 67 -9.28 17.18 -0.25
N PRO A 68 -9.41 17.54 1.05
CA PRO A 68 -8.40 18.35 1.73
C PRO A 68 -6.99 17.74 1.71
N ALA A 69 -6.86 16.42 1.89
CA ALA A 69 -5.57 15.74 1.85
C ALA A 69 -4.89 15.87 0.48
N ILE A 70 -5.67 15.70 -0.61
CA ILE A 70 -5.16 15.85 -1.98
C ILE A 70 -4.74 17.30 -2.25
N GLN A 71 -5.50 18.28 -1.76
CA GLN A 71 -5.15 19.70 -1.89
C GLN A 71 -3.83 20.02 -1.17
N CYS A 72 -3.70 19.58 0.09
CA CYS A 72 -2.47 19.71 0.86
C CYS A 72 -1.28 19.05 0.14
N LEU A 73 -1.45 17.84 -0.41
CA LEU A 73 -0.38 17.19 -1.18
C LEU A 73 0.02 18.03 -2.41
N ALA A 74 -0.95 18.58 -3.13
CA ALA A 74 -0.69 19.38 -4.33
C ALA A 74 -0.01 20.73 -4.03
N GLU A 75 -0.22 21.28 -2.83
CA GLU A 75 0.46 22.49 -2.36
C GLU A 75 1.93 22.23 -1.99
N ASN A 76 2.24 21.02 -1.51
CA ASN A 76 3.59 20.65 -1.08
C ASN A 76 4.41 19.96 -2.17
N VAL A 77 3.75 19.28 -3.12
CA VAL A 77 4.41 18.52 -4.18
C VAL A 77 3.77 18.81 -5.53
N ASP A 78 4.57 19.36 -6.44
CA ASP A 78 4.19 19.42 -7.86
C ASP A 78 4.33 18.04 -8.50
N THR A 79 3.31 17.23 -8.25
CA THR A 79 3.20 15.85 -8.69
C THR A 79 3.11 15.72 -10.22
N LEU A 80 2.65 16.78 -10.91
CA LEU A 80 2.63 16.84 -12.38
C LEU A 80 4.05 17.05 -12.90
N GLN A 81 4.77 18.04 -12.36
CA GLN A 81 6.14 18.32 -12.75
C GLN A 81 7.07 17.16 -12.38
N PHE A 82 6.87 16.50 -11.24
CA PHE A 82 7.57 15.25 -10.90
C PHE A 82 7.42 14.19 -11.98
N SER A 83 6.20 14.01 -12.48
CA SER A 83 5.91 13.03 -13.53
C SER A 83 6.59 13.37 -14.87
N ILE A 84 6.75 14.65 -15.17
CA ILE A 84 7.43 15.17 -16.36
C ILE A 84 8.95 15.01 -16.18
N ASP A 85 9.50 15.50 -15.07
CA ASP A 85 10.93 15.43 -14.75
C ASP A 85 11.42 13.98 -14.80
N LEU A 86 10.66 13.04 -14.21
CA LEU A 86 10.99 11.63 -14.30
C LEU A 86 10.86 11.06 -15.72
N ALA A 87 9.99 11.58 -16.58
CA ALA A 87 9.82 11.07 -17.94
C ALA A 87 10.96 11.54 -18.86
N ASP A 88 11.40 12.79 -18.69
CA ASP A 88 12.31 13.46 -19.60
C ASP A 88 13.78 13.44 -19.11
N GLY A 89 14.00 13.39 -17.80
CA GLY A 89 15.32 13.54 -17.17
C GLY A 89 15.89 12.29 -16.52
N SER A 90 15.37 11.09 -16.83
CA SER A 90 15.72 9.87 -16.08
C SER A 90 16.82 9.00 -16.69
N ASP A 91 17.48 9.45 -17.77
CA ASP A 91 18.37 8.59 -18.55
C ASP A 91 19.73 8.33 -17.85
N THR A 92 20.20 9.24 -17.01
CA THR A 92 21.44 9.06 -16.22
C THR A 92 21.16 8.94 -14.73
N ALA A 93 22.08 8.31 -14.00
CA ALA A 93 21.95 8.16 -12.54
C ALA A 93 22.00 9.51 -11.81
N GLU A 94 22.77 10.47 -12.32
CA GLU A 94 22.91 11.81 -11.76
C GLU A 94 21.64 12.64 -11.96
N ALA A 95 21.04 12.60 -13.16
CA ALA A 95 19.82 13.34 -13.43
C ALA A 95 18.64 12.78 -12.61
N ARG A 96 18.59 11.45 -12.44
CA ARG A 96 17.63 10.84 -11.50
C ARG A 96 17.85 11.26 -10.06
N GLN A 97 19.10 11.31 -9.60
CA GLN A 97 19.40 11.74 -8.24
C GLN A 97 18.90 13.16 -7.98
N GLN A 98 19.10 14.09 -8.93
CA GLN A 98 18.59 15.46 -8.81
C GLN A 98 17.06 15.52 -8.67
N ILE A 99 16.33 14.66 -9.38
CA ILE A 99 14.87 14.54 -9.27
C ILE A 99 14.49 14.00 -7.89
N ILE A 100 15.15 12.93 -7.44
CA ILE A 100 14.91 12.33 -6.11
C ILE A 100 15.18 13.35 -4.99
N ASP A 101 16.32 14.04 -5.03
CA ASP A 101 16.68 15.07 -4.03
C ASP A 101 15.66 16.21 -3.97
N LYS A 102 15.07 16.57 -5.12
CA LYS A 102 14.04 17.62 -5.22
C LYS A 102 12.70 17.19 -4.61
N TYR A 103 12.23 15.98 -4.91
CA TYR A 103 10.84 15.60 -4.61
C TYR A 103 10.67 14.71 -3.38
N CYS A 104 11.66 13.89 -3.04
CA CYS A 104 11.52 12.93 -1.94
C CYS A 104 11.31 13.58 -0.56
N PRO A 105 12.05 14.65 -0.19
CA PRO A 105 11.77 15.37 1.06
C PRO A 105 10.33 15.90 1.10
N ALA A 106 9.86 16.49 0.00
CA ALA A 106 8.52 17.06 -0.10
C ALA A 106 7.42 15.97 0.01
N PHE A 107 7.61 14.81 -0.62
CA PHE A 107 6.71 13.66 -0.43
C PHE A 107 6.69 13.18 1.03
N ASN A 108 7.86 13.12 1.66
CA ASN A 108 8.00 12.67 3.04
C ASN A 108 7.27 13.60 4.03
N GLU A 109 7.41 14.92 3.85
CA GLU A 109 6.70 15.92 4.64
C GLU A 109 5.18 15.89 4.38
N SER A 110 4.78 15.62 3.14
CA SER A 110 3.36 15.56 2.73
C SER A 110 2.60 14.36 3.30
N VAL A 111 3.26 13.41 3.96
CA VAL A 111 2.55 12.32 4.67
C VAL A 111 1.59 12.89 5.72
N ALA A 112 1.91 14.03 6.32
CA ALA A 112 1.04 14.73 7.26
C ALA A 112 -0.29 15.18 6.64
N CYS A 113 -0.36 15.39 5.32
CA CYS A 113 -1.61 15.74 4.62
C CYS A 113 -2.69 14.66 4.76
N PHE A 114 -2.31 13.41 5.05
CA PHE A 114 -3.23 12.27 5.16
C PHE A 114 -3.66 12.02 6.61
N ASP A 115 -3.31 12.87 7.57
CA ASP A 115 -3.56 12.64 8.99
C ASP A 115 -5.03 12.38 9.35
N ASP A 116 -5.95 13.17 8.79
CA ASP A 116 -7.39 13.01 9.00
C ASP A 116 -7.97 11.83 8.23
N VAL A 117 -7.40 11.50 7.07
CA VAL A 117 -7.77 10.30 6.30
C VAL A 117 -7.42 9.06 7.10
N LEU A 118 -6.20 8.99 7.62
CA LEU A 118 -5.71 7.87 8.44
C LEU A 118 -6.48 7.76 9.76
N GLU A 119 -6.87 8.88 10.35
CA GLU A 119 -7.75 8.86 11.53
C GLU A 119 -9.11 8.26 11.19
N GLY A 120 -9.73 8.66 10.08
CA GLY A 120 -10.99 8.07 9.60
C GLY A 120 -10.88 6.56 9.37
N VAL A 121 -9.80 6.10 8.73
CA VAL A 121 -9.54 4.67 8.51
C VAL A 121 -9.38 3.95 9.85
N ALA A 122 -8.65 4.54 10.79
CA ALA A 122 -8.44 3.94 12.10
C ALA A 122 -9.74 3.79 12.91
N MET A 123 -10.69 4.70 12.76
CA MET A 123 -12.01 4.62 13.39
C MET A 123 -12.87 3.45 12.88
N CYS A 124 -12.52 2.84 11.75
CA CYS A 124 -13.19 1.64 11.25
C CYS A 124 -12.73 0.35 11.93
N GLY A 125 -11.63 0.39 12.67
CA GLY A 125 -11.10 -0.74 13.43
C GLY A 125 -11.38 -0.62 14.93
N ASN A 126 -11.01 -1.67 15.66
CA ASN A 126 -11.14 -1.73 17.11
C ASN A 126 -9.82 -1.44 17.85
N ASP A 127 -8.76 -1.07 17.11
CA ASP A 127 -7.50 -0.60 17.69
C ASP A 127 -7.56 0.87 18.10
N LYS A 128 -6.57 1.29 18.90
CA LYS A 128 -6.36 2.71 19.17
C LYS A 128 -6.04 3.43 17.86
N VAL A 129 -6.70 4.57 17.64
CA VAL A 129 -6.46 5.45 16.48
C VAL A 129 -4.97 5.75 16.27
N SER A 130 -4.25 6.05 17.35
CA SER A 130 -2.81 6.33 17.30
C SER A 130 -1.99 5.17 16.77
N THR A 131 -2.38 3.92 17.09
CA THR A 131 -1.69 2.71 16.66
C THR A 131 -1.80 2.53 15.15
N ILE A 132 -3.02 2.55 14.62
CA ILE A 132 -3.30 2.37 13.20
C ILE A 132 -2.71 3.52 12.37
N LYS A 133 -2.87 4.77 12.84
CA LYS A 133 -2.29 5.94 12.17
C LYS A 133 -0.76 5.85 12.09
N THR A 134 -0.09 5.43 13.17
CA THR A 134 1.37 5.26 13.20
C THR A 134 1.81 4.17 12.22
N MET A 135 1.13 3.02 12.22
CA MET A 135 1.42 1.92 11.31
C MET A 135 1.31 2.36 9.85
N TYR A 136 0.20 3.01 9.46
CA TYR A 136 0.01 3.47 8.09
C TYR A 136 1.00 4.56 7.68
N LYS A 137 1.31 5.52 8.56
CA LYS A 137 2.36 6.49 8.28
C LYS A 137 3.69 5.81 8.00
N LYS A 138 4.07 4.83 8.83
CA LYS A 138 5.30 4.07 8.63
C LYS A 138 5.30 3.31 7.30
N MET A 139 4.18 2.70 6.90
CA MET A 139 4.04 2.09 5.57
C MET A 139 4.27 3.12 4.44
N ILE A 140 3.63 4.29 4.53
CA ILE A 140 3.76 5.35 3.53
C ILE A 140 5.21 5.84 3.45
N HIS A 141 5.85 6.08 4.59
CA HIS A 141 7.26 6.46 4.66
C HIS A 141 8.18 5.40 4.05
N ASN A 142 8.01 4.12 4.41
CA ASN A 142 8.78 3.02 3.83
C ASN A 142 8.63 2.96 2.30
N MET A 143 7.42 3.19 1.78
CA MET A 143 7.18 3.24 0.34
C MET A 143 7.87 4.43 -0.32
N ILE A 144 7.84 5.61 0.30
CA ILE A 144 8.57 6.80 -0.14
C ILE A 144 10.07 6.51 -0.18
N ASP A 145 10.63 6.00 0.92
CA ASP A 145 12.03 5.64 1.00
C ASP A 145 12.43 4.66 -0.10
N LEU A 146 11.59 3.66 -0.38
CA LEU A 146 11.84 2.69 -1.46
C LEU A 146 11.81 3.33 -2.85
N MET A 147 10.86 4.23 -3.12
CA MET A 147 10.82 4.98 -4.38
C MET A 147 12.01 5.92 -4.55
N CYS A 148 12.59 6.39 -3.45
CA CYS A 148 13.72 7.32 -3.44
C CYS A 148 15.07 6.61 -3.43
N LYS A 149 15.12 5.37 -2.95
CA LYS A 149 16.32 4.52 -2.88
C LYS A 149 16.93 4.32 -4.27
N ASN A 150 18.26 4.19 -4.30
CA ASN A 150 19.04 3.88 -5.51
C ASN A 150 18.69 4.82 -6.69
N ASN A 151 18.62 6.12 -6.44
CA ASN A 151 18.33 7.15 -7.43
C ASN A 151 17.01 6.88 -8.17
N GLY A 152 15.98 6.42 -7.45
CA GLY A 152 14.67 6.16 -8.04
C GLY A 152 14.60 4.94 -8.95
N GLN A 153 15.47 3.95 -8.75
CA GLN A 153 15.50 2.73 -9.55
C GLN A 153 14.12 2.05 -9.61
N LEU A 154 13.38 2.01 -8.51
CA LEU A 154 12.02 1.45 -8.48
C LEU A 154 11.07 2.17 -9.46
N LEU A 155 11.21 3.49 -9.59
CA LEU A 155 10.36 4.30 -10.48
C LEU A 155 10.64 4.03 -11.96
N LEU A 156 11.86 3.58 -12.29
CA LEU A 156 12.20 3.08 -13.62
C LEU A 156 11.62 1.69 -13.85
N GLU A 157 11.83 0.78 -12.91
CA GLU A 157 11.31 -0.59 -13.00
C GLU A 157 9.78 -0.61 -13.13
N ALA A 158 9.08 0.27 -12.41
CA ALA A 158 7.63 0.43 -12.52
C ALA A 158 7.13 0.77 -13.94
N ARG A 159 8.01 1.23 -14.84
CA ARG A 159 7.68 1.54 -16.23
C ARG A 159 7.78 0.35 -17.16
N THR A 160 8.53 -0.69 -16.77
CA THR A 160 8.80 -1.82 -17.64
C THR A 160 7.54 -2.68 -17.83
N PRO A 161 7.36 -3.30 -19.01
CA PRO A 161 6.28 -4.25 -19.22
C PRO A 161 6.29 -5.41 -18.22
N GLU A 162 7.48 -5.88 -17.82
CA GLU A 162 7.66 -6.99 -16.89
C GLU A 162 7.08 -6.63 -15.52
N PHE A 163 7.37 -5.42 -15.01
CA PHE A 163 6.79 -4.96 -13.77
C PHE A 163 5.26 -4.87 -13.87
N ARG A 164 4.74 -4.26 -14.94
CA ARG A 164 3.27 -4.13 -15.12
C ARG A 164 2.57 -5.49 -15.20
N THR A 165 3.18 -6.45 -15.90
CA THR A 165 2.65 -7.81 -16.07
C THR A 165 2.64 -8.56 -14.73
N CYS A 166 3.71 -8.43 -13.94
CA CYS A 166 3.73 -9.01 -12.59
C CYS A 166 2.65 -8.39 -11.69
N ILE A 167 2.53 -7.06 -11.61
CA ILE A 167 1.47 -6.42 -10.82
C ILE A 167 0.09 -6.93 -11.25
N GLN A 168 -0.15 -7.12 -12.54
CA GLN A 168 -1.40 -7.69 -13.05
C GLN A 168 -1.60 -9.13 -12.59
N HIS A 169 -0.59 -9.98 -12.69
CA HIS A 169 -0.63 -11.36 -12.20
C HIS A 169 -0.92 -11.43 -10.70
N VAL A 170 -0.24 -10.62 -9.90
CA VAL A 170 -0.42 -10.55 -8.44
C VAL A 170 -1.83 -10.11 -8.12
N LYS A 171 -2.31 -9.05 -8.77
CA LYS A 171 -3.68 -8.56 -8.66
C LYS A 171 -4.72 -9.66 -8.94
N GLU A 172 -4.50 -10.47 -9.97
CA GLU A 172 -5.46 -11.51 -10.38
C GLU A 172 -5.50 -12.68 -9.39
N ASN A 173 -4.38 -12.96 -8.72
CA ASN A 173 -4.21 -14.16 -7.90
C ASN A 173 -4.17 -13.89 -6.39
N VAL A 174 -3.93 -12.65 -5.94
CA VAL A 174 -3.90 -12.29 -4.50
C VAL A 174 -5.25 -12.53 -3.82
N LYS A 175 -6.35 -12.51 -4.58
CA LYS A 175 -7.70 -12.87 -4.10
C LYS A 175 -7.79 -14.32 -3.59
N GLN A 176 -6.88 -15.19 -4.02
CA GLN A 176 -6.77 -16.58 -3.54
C GLN A 176 -6.13 -16.64 -2.15
N CYS A 177 -5.41 -15.59 -1.74
CA CYS A 177 -4.87 -15.44 -0.39
C CYS A 177 -5.99 -15.07 0.58
N ARG A 178 -6.69 -16.09 1.06
CA ARG A 178 -7.73 -15.96 2.08
C ARG A 178 -7.18 -15.24 3.31
N ILE A 179 -7.89 -14.20 3.72
CA ILE A 179 -7.66 -13.52 4.99
C ILE A 179 -8.54 -14.20 6.02
N SER A 180 -7.94 -14.57 7.15
CA SER A 180 -8.67 -15.22 8.23
C SER A 180 -9.58 -14.23 8.96
N GLU A 181 -10.61 -14.75 9.62
CA GLU A 181 -11.52 -13.94 10.43
C GLU A 181 -10.80 -13.19 11.56
N ILE A 182 -9.70 -13.76 12.05
CA ILE A 182 -8.85 -13.17 13.08
C ILE A 182 -8.21 -11.88 12.59
N ILE A 183 -7.64 -11.88 11.39
CA ILE A 183 -7.06 -10.68 10.78
C ILE A 183 -8.15 -9.62 10.50
N ARG A 184 -9.38 -10.07 10.19
CA ARG A 184 -10.51 -9.20 9.83
C ARG A 184 -11.10 -8.45 11.02
N THR A 185 -11.22 -9.11 12.17
CA THR A 185 -12.06 -8.62 13.28
C THR A 185 -11.26 -8.29 14.54
N ARG A 186 -10.10 -8.91 14.73
CA ARG A 186 -9.27 -8.69 15.92
C ARG A 186 -8.44 -7.42 15.73
N PRO A 187 -8.31 -6.58 16.77
CA PRO A 187 -7.33 -5.50 16.75
C PRO A 187 -5.93 -6.04 16.45
N ILE A 188 -5.17 -5.39 15.56
CA ILE A 188 -3.82 -5.80 15.18
C ILE A 188 -2.89 -5.84 16.40
N SER A 189 -3.09 -4.93 17.35
CA SER A 189 -2.36 -4.93 18.64
C SER A 189 -2.64 -6.13 19.54
N GLN A 190 -3.66 -6.94 19.21
CA GLN A 190 -4.12 -8.09 19.98
C GLN A 190 -4.02 -9.41 19.20
N PHE A 191 -3.33 -9.44 18.06
CA PHE A 191 -3.23 -10.64 17.23
C PHE A 191 -2.73 -11.87 18.00
N GLY A 192 -1.75 -11.71 18.89
CA GLY A 192 -1.14 -12.84 19.62
C GLY A 192 -0.53 -13.86 18.66
N GLU A 193 -0.27 -15.07 19.15
CA GLU A 193 0.36 -16.13 18.33
C GLU A 193 -0.50 -16.53 17.12
N GLU A 194 -1.80 -16.69 17.34
CA GLU A 194 -2.76 -17.08 16.31
C GLU A 194 -2.84 -16.05 15.18
N GLY A 195 -3.02 -14.77 15.51
CA GLY A 195 -3.06 -13.69 14.52
C GLY A 195 -1.72 -13.50 13.81
N CYS A 196 -0.59 -13.67 14.51
CA CYS A 196 0.73 -13.66 13.88
C CYS A 196 0.95 -14.82 12.90
N SER A 197 0.44 -16.01 13.22
CA SER A 197 0.48 -17.17 12.32
C SER A 197 -0.32 -16.90 11.04
N GLU A 198 -1.51 -16.31 11.17
CA GLU A 198 -2.33 -15.92 10.02
C GLU A 198 -1.69 -14.80 9.20
N LEU A 199 -1.07 -13.80 9.86
CA LEU A 199 -0.33 -12.75 9.17
C LEU A 199 0.86 -13.31 8.40
N LYS A 200 1.58 -14.28 8.97
CA LYS A 200 2.67 -14.99 8.30
C LYS A 200 2.18 -15.83 7.12
N ARG A 201 1.05 -16.55 7.27
CA ARG A 201 0.42 -17.30 6.18
C ARG A 201 -0.01 -16.38 5.03
N SER A 202 -0.61 -15.24 5.37
CA SER A 202 -0.96 -14.20 4.40
C SER A 202 0.29 -13.68 3.67
N LYS A 203 1.34 -13.31 4.41
CA LYS A 203 2.63 -12.88 3.85
C LYS A 203 3.17 -13.92 2.85
N LYS A 204 3.19 -15.19 3.25
CA LYS A 204 3.68 -16.30 2.42
C LYS A 204 2.83 -16.50 1.14
N CYS A 205 1.51 -16.48 1.24
CA CYS A 205 0.65 -16.69 0.09
C CYS A 205 0.87 -15.62 -0.99
N ILE A 206 0.94 -14.34 -0.60
CA ILE A 206 1.17 -13.27 -1.57
C ILE A 206 2.61 -13.35 -2.10
N HIS A 207 3.58 -13.70 -1.26
CA HIS A 207 4.95 -13.95 -1.69
C HIS A 207 5.02 -15.02 -2.80
N GLU A 208 4.27 -16.12 -2.67
CA GLU A 208 4.18 -17.17 -3.70
C GLU A 208 3.62 -16.61 -5.02
N GLN A 209 2.67 -15.65 -4.97
CA GLN A 209 2.13 -15.01 -6.19
C GLN A 209 3.15 -14.09 -6.88
N ILE A 210 4.08 -13.48 -6.13
CA ILE A 210 5.11 -12.59 -6.69
C ILE A 210 6.41 -13.34 -7.03
N SER A 211 6.61 -14.57 -6.55
CA SER A 211 7.84 -15.35 -6.79
C SER A 211 8.07 -15.72 -8.26
N SER A 212 7.03 -15.64 -9.10
CA SER A 212 7.12 -15.79 -10.54
C SER A 212 7.66 -14.53 -11.24
N CYS A 213 7.77 -13.41 -10.51
CA CYS A 213 8.23 -12.14 -11.03
C CYS A 213 9.76 -12.04 -11.00
N THR A 214 10.34 -11.49 -12.06
CA THR A 214 11.79 -11.47 -12.27
C THR A 214 12.52 -10.32 -11.56
N THR A 215 11.81 -9.38 -10.95
CA THR A 215 12.41 -8.24 -10.23
C THR A 215 12.31 -8.42 -8.71
N THR A 216 13.41 -8.08 -8.03
CA THR A 216 13.53 -8.03 -6.58
C THR A 216 12.75 -6.85 -5.96
N ALA A 217 12.31 -5.87 -6.77
CA ALA A 217 11.53 -4.73 -6.30
C ALA A 217 10.25 -5.12 -5.56
N TYR A 218 9.64 -6.27 -5.89
CA TYR A 218 8.44 -6.74 -5.22
C TYR A 218 8.66 -7.15 -3.79
N GLU A 219 9.78 -7.80 -3.49
CA GLU A 219 10.12 -8.17 -2.11
C GLU A 219 10.27 -6.92 -1.24
N ASP A 220 10.94 -5.90 -1.76
CA ASP A 220 11.11 -4.62 -1.07
C ASP A 220 9.77 -3.90 -0.85
N ILE A 221 8.90 -3.83 -1.86
CA ILE A 221 7.54 -3.25 -1.73
C ILE A 221 6.77 -4.02 -0.65
N PHE A 222 6.82 -5.35 -0.71
CA PHE A 222 6.05 -6.20 0.17
C PHE A 222 6.50 -6.09 1.63
N ASN A 223 7.81 -6.00 1.86
CA ASN A 223 8.37 -5.74 3.19
C ASN A 223 8.01 -4.33 3.69
N ALA A 224 8.05 -3.31 2.83
CA ALA A 224 7.64 -1.95 3.19
C ALA A 224 6.20 -1.88 3.77
N ILE A 225 5.34 -2.81 3.36
CA ILE A 225 3.95 -2.96 3.84
C ILE A 225 3.85 -3.87 5.07
N TYR A 226 4.40 -5.09 4.98
CA TYR A 226 4.19 -6.11 6.02
C TYR A 226 5.00 -5.83 7.29
N ASP A 227 6.13 -5.16 7.19
CA ASP A 227 6.99 -4.93 8.35
C ASP A 227 6.33 -3.98 9.37
N PRO A 228 5.72 -2.84 8.98
CA PRO A 228 4.92 -2.04 9.90
C PRO A 228 3.77 -2.82 10.55
N MET A 229 3.09 -3.71 9.81
CA MET A 229 2.04 -4.56 10.38
C MET A 229 2.61 -5.52 11.42
N ALA A 230 3.72 -6.18 11.08
CA ALA A 230 4.41 -7.10 11.97
C ALA A 230 4.82 -6.44 13.28
N GLU A 231 5.45 -5.28 13.19
CA GLU A 231 5.88 -4.50 14.36
C GLU A 231 4.69 -4.10 15.22
N THR A 232 3.62 -3.60 14.59
CA THR A 232 2.41 -3.17 15.31
C THR A 232 1.73 -4.35 16.02
N ALA A 233 1.72 -5.51 15.37
CA ALA A 233 1.19 -6.75 15.93
C ALA A 233 2.14 -7.47 16.90
N ASN A 234 3.39 -6.98 17.05
CA ASN A 234 4.48 -7.67 17.73
C ASN A 234 4.76 -9.09 17.18
N CYS A 235 4.60 -9.28 15.87
CA CYS A 235 4.84 -10.54 15.18
C CYS A 235 6.27 -10.64 14.64
N LYS A 236 6.82 -11.86 14.64
CA LYS A 236 8.05 -12.20 13.91
C LYS A 236 7.68 -12.84 12.57
N LEU A 237 7.73 -12.08 11.48
CA LEU A 237 7.32 -12.54 10.16
C LEU A 237 8.45 -13.15 9.32
N ASN A 238 9.64 -13.39 9.90
CA ASN A 238 10.72 -14.06 9.17
C ASN A 238 10.21 -15.38 8.58
N VAL A 239 10.12 -15.41 7.26
CA VAL A 239 10.09 -16.64 6.48
C VAL A 239 11.53 -17.09 6.48
N GLN A 240 11.93 -17.89 7.47
CA GLN A 240 13.12 -18.70 7.28
C GLN A 240 12.83 -19.54 6.05
N SER A 241 13.62 -19.32 5.00
CA SER A 241 13.83 -20.32 3.97
C SER A 241 14.41 -21.53 4.70
N GLU A 242 13.57 -22.47 5.10
CA GLU A 242 14.01 -23.85 5.30
C GLU A 242 14.39 -24.40 3.91
N PHE A 243 15.52 -23.94 3.37
CA PHE A 243 16.35 -24.85 2.61
C PHE A 243 16.96 -25.77 3.65
N SER A 244 16.35 -26.93 3.83
CA SER A 244 17.01 -28.06 4.45
C SER A 244 18.27 -28.35 3.64
N GLU A 245 19.42 -27.89 4.13
CA GLU A 245 20.69 -28.58 3.93
C GLU A 245 20.50 -30.00 4.47
N ASN A 246 20.14 -30.91 3.58
CA ASN A 246 20.38 -32.35 3.66
C ASN A 246 20.09 -32.91 2.26
N ASP A 247 21.14 -32.90 1.42
CA ASP A 247 21.48 -33.97 0.48
C ASP A 247 22.71 -33.56 -0.35
N ILE A 248 23.90 -33.68 0.25
CA ILE A 248 25.15 -34.11 -0.41
C ILE A 248 25.81 -35.13 0.52
#